data_AF-A0A0S4LYD7-F1
#
_entry.id   AF-A0A0S4LYD7-F1
#
_cell.length_a   1.000
_cell.length_b   1.000
_cell.length_c   1.000
_cell.angle_alpha   90.00
_cell.angle_beta   90.00
_cell.angle_gamma   90.00
#
_symmetry.space_group_name_H-M   'P 1'
#
loop_
_entity.id
_entity.type
_entity.pdbx_description
1 polymer ?
#
loop_
_entity_poly.entity_id
_entity_poly.type
_entity_poly.pdbx_seq_one_letter_code
_entity_poly.pdbx_strand_id
1 'polypeptide(L)'
;MGDEFQSVKNLKKCVEQWIKCSLLPPVAAAVLRSIARSMRYETQGHEAMEAVYREGRHIILAFWHAQQLMIPFGYRGTGSHVLISRHGDGEIIARIIARFGHEAVRGSSTRGGAGALRALIKLGRSGRDVVVTPDGPKGPRHVAKLGVIHLAKATGLPIVPLAFACSKKNSLRAGIATWSRTPFREGCFSTAIRSGSRAKPMMPRLRRHALNLKRSSIG
;
A
#
# COMPACT_ATOMS: atom_id res chain seq x y z
N MET A 1 38.08 26.70 18.24
CA MET A 1 38.42 25.99 16.98
C MET A 1 37.57 24.75 16.70
N GLY A 2 37.06 24.03 17.73
CA GLY A 2 36.18 22.87 17.54
C GLY A 2 34.75 23.19 17.06
N ASP A 3 34.12 24.27 17.58
CA ASP A 3 32.74 24.61 17.24
C ASP A 3 32.55 25.12 15.81
N GLU A 4 33.50 25.89 15.30
CA GLU A 4 33.44 26.44 13.93
C GLU A 4 33.56 25.32 12.88
N PHE A 5 34.43 24.34 13.13
CA PHE A 5 34.58 23.17 12.26
C PHE A 5 33.34 22.25 12.29
N GLN A 6 32.66 22.12 13.43
CA GLN A 6 31.39 21.41 13.52
C GLN A 6 30.25 22.17 12.82
N SER A 7 30.22 23.49 12.92
CA SER A 7 29.25 24.35 12.23
C SER A 7 29.34 24.21 10.70
N VAL A 8 30.55 24.25 10.13
CA VAL A 8 30.77 24.08 8.68
C VAL A 8 30.37 22.67 8.21
N LYS A 9 30.67 21.63 9.00
CA LYS A 9 30.24 20.24 8.68
C LYS A 9 28.72 20.11 8.70
N ASN A 10 28.05 20.74 9.66
CA ASN A 10 26.59 20.73 9.77
C ASN A 10 25.95 21.50 8.61
N LEU A 11 26.52 22.65 8.21
CA LEU A 11 26.06 23.41 7.06
C LEU A 11 26.16 22.61 5.76
N LYS A 12 27.30 21.95 5.50
CA LYS A 12 27.46 21.08 4.32
C LYS A 12 26.42 19.95 4.29
N LYS A 13 26.18 19.28 5.41
CA LYS A 13 25.14 18.24 5.52
C LYS A 13 23.74 18.79 5.28
N CYS A 14 23.42 19.97 5.82
CA CYS A 14 22.15 20.65 5.58
C CYS A 14 21.94 20.98 4.10
N VAL A 15 22.96 21.53 3.44
CA VAL A 15 22.91 21.87 2.01
C VAL A 15 22.77 20.61 1.17
N GLU A 16 23.57 19.58 1.43
CA GLU A 16 23.49 18.30 0.73
C GLU A 16 22.10 17.66 0.88
N GLN A 17 21.55 17.66 2.10
CA GLN A 17 20.23 17.10 2.35
C GLN A 17 19.12 17.95 1.73
N TRP A 18 19.27 19.27 1.69
CA TRP A 18 18.36 20.17 1.00
C TRP A 18 18.37 19.95 -0.50
N ILE A 19 19.55 19.82 -1.12
CA ILE A 19 19.71 19.51 -2.55
C ILE A 19 19.05 18.17 -2.86
N LYS A 20 19.36 17.12 -2.08
CA LYS A 20 18.74 15.79 -2.21
C LYS A 20 17.23 15.88 -2.12
N CYS A 21 16.67 16.56 -1.12
CA CYS A 21 15.23 16.67 -0.94
C CYS A 21 14.55 17.60 -1.98
N SER A 22 15.30 18.40 -2.73
CA SER A 22 14.75 19.34 -3.72
C SER A 22 14.82 18.79 -5.14
N LEU A 23 15.95 18.17 -5.51
CA LEU A 23 16.19 17.64 -6.86
C LEU A 23 15.75 16.17 -7.01
N LEU A 24 15.91 15.34 -5.98
CA LEU A 24 15.58 13.92 -6.10
C LEU A 24 14.08 13.67 -6.28
N PRO A 25 13.17 14.35 -5.55
CA PRO A 25 11.74 14.08 -5.70
C PRO A 25 11.13 14.35 -7.09
N PRO A 26 11.41 15.46 -7.80
CA PRO A 26 10.88 15.67 -9.15
C PRO A 26 11.46 14.66 -10.15
N VAL A 27 12.75 14.36 -10.05
CA VAL A 27 13.40 13.36 -10.91
C VAL A 27 12.80 11.98 -10.67
N ALA A 28 12.68 11.56 -9.41
CA ALA A 28 12.07 10.28 -9.05
C ALA A 28 10.61 10.20 -9.52
N ALA A 29 9.81 11.25 -9.34
CA ALA A 29 8.43 11.28 -9.83
C ALA A 29 8.36 11.18 -11.36
N ALA A 30 9.26 11.85 -12.09
CA ALA A 30 9.35 11.76 -13.55
C ALA A 30 9.74 10.34 -14.00
N VAL A 31 10.74 9.73 -13.37
CA VAL A 31 11.14 8.34 -13.65
C VAL A 31 9.99 7.37 -13.41
N LEU A 32 9.26 7.50 -12.29
CA LEU A 32 8.10 6.67 -11.99
C LEU A 32 6.99 6.83 -13.02
N ARG A 33 6.70 8.07 -13.46
CA ARG A 33 5.72 8.34 -14.54
C ARG A 33 6.16 7.72 -15.86
N SER A 34 7.45 7.80 -16.20
CA SER A 34 8.00 7.19 -17.41
C SER A 34 7.92 5.66 -17.36
N ILE A 35 8.26 5.05 -16.22
CA ILE A 35 8.12 3.60 -16.02
C ILE A 35 6.65 3.20 -16.17
N ALA A 36 5.74 3.86 -15.44
CA ALA A 36 4.31 3.55 -15.52
C ALA A 36 3.74 3.72 -16.94
N ARG A 37 4.17 4.74 -17.69
CA ARG A 37 3.79 4.95 -19.10
C ARG A 37 4.36 3.87 -20.03
N SER A 38 5.54 3.35 -19.71
CA SER A 38 6.17 2.29 -20.49
C SER A 38 5.56 0.91 -20.22
N MET A 39 4.90 0.75 -19.07
CA MET A 39 4.27 -0.49 -18.65
C MET A 39 2.81 -0.55 -19.12
N ARG A 40 2.39 -1.72 -19.57
CA ARG A 40 0.96 -2.05 -19.63
C ARG A 40 0.62 -2.76 -18.33
N TYR A 41 -0.45 -2.33 -17.67
CA TYR A 41 -0.91 -2.98 -16.46
C TYR A 41 -2.41 -3.26 -16.50
N GLU A 42 -2.78 -4.40 -15.97
CA GLU A 42 -4.16 -4.82 -15.75
C GLU A 42 -4.52 -4.57 -14.27
N THR A 43 -5.80 -4.30 -14.03
CA THR A 43 -6.33 -4.06 -12.69
C THR A 43 -7.40 -5.09 -12.38
N GLN A 44 -7.24 -5.82 -11.28
CA GLN A 44 -8.19 -6.85 -10.83
C GLN A 44 -8.73 -6.48 -9.44
N GLY A 45 -10.05 -6.61 -9.26
CA GLY A 45 -10.72 -6.41 -7.97
C GLY A 45 -11.01 -4.95 -7.62
N HIS A 46 -10.64 -4.00 -8.49
CA HIS A 46 -10.87 -2.57 -8.29
C HIS A 46 -12.34 -2.20 -8.18
N GLU A 47 -13.24 -3.05 -8.70
CA GLU A 47 -14.69 -2.84 -8.66
C GLU A 47 -15.20 -2.61 -7.24
N ALA A 48 -14.62 -3.32 -6.26
CA ALA A 48 -14.97 -3.16 -4.86
C ALA A 48 -14.51 -1.81 -4.30
N MET A 49 -13.33 -1.33 -4.69
CA MET A 49 -12.80 -0.01 -4.31
C MET A 49 -13.64 1.12 -4.93
N GLU A 50 -13.96 1.00 -6.22
CA GLU A 50 -14.79 1.96 -6.96
C GLU A 50 -16.22 2.02 -6.39
N ALA A 51 -16.79 0.90 -5.96
CA ALA A 51 -18.09 0.87 -5.30
C ALA A 51 -18.09 1.69 -4.00
N VAL A 52 -17.05 1.58 -3.18
CA VAL A 52 -16.91 2.37 -1.94
C VAL A 52 -16.84 3.87 -2.26
N TYR A 53 -16.07 4.27 -3.27
CA TYR A 53 -16.01 5.69 -3.65
C TYR A 53 -17.31 6.20 -4.26
N ARG A 54 -18.04 5.37 -5.01
CA ARG A 54 -19.35 5.74 -5.57
C ARG A 54 -20.38 6.00 -4.48
N GLU A 55 -20.27 5.32 -3.34
CA GLU A 55 -21.06 5.58 -2.12
C GLU A 55 -20.62 6.85 -1.37
N GLY A 56 -19.62 7.60 -1.85
CA GLY A 56 -19.05 8.76 -1.17
C GLY A 56 -18.27 8.38 0.09
N ARG A 57 -17.82 7.12 0.20
CA ARG A 57 -17.10 6.62 1.37
C ARG A 57 -15.60 6.58 1.10
N HIS A 58 -14.83 6.50 2.18
CA HIS A 58 -13.38 6.49 2.17
C HIS A 58 -12.82 5.14 2.60
N ILE A 59 -11.51 4.95 2.37
CA ILE A 59 -10.85 3.68 2.62
C ILE A 59 -9.60 3.79 3.48
N ILE A 60 -9.21 2.66 4.07
CA ILE A 60 -7.83 2.43 4.52
C ILE A 60 -7.14 1.59 3.45
N LEU A 61 -6.30 2.22 2.64
CA LEU A 61 -5.47 1.52 1.66
C LEU A 61 -4.29 0.86 2.39
N ALA A 62 -4.11 -0.45 2.20
CA ALA A 62 -3.03 -1.20 2.82
C ALA A 62 -2.17 -1.88 1.74
N PHE A 63 -0.84 -1.74 1.81
CA PHE A 63 0.06 -2.43 0.90
C PHE A 63 1.39 -2.77 1.56
N TRP A 64 2.09 -3.78 1.06
CA TRP A 64 3.39 -4.18 1.63
C TRP A 64 4.49 -3.18 1.30
N HIS A 65 5.42 -2.93 2.23
CA HIS A 65 6.50 -1.95 2.05
C HIS A 65 7.27 -2.13 0.72
N ALA A 66 7.48 -3.38 0.29
CA ALA A 66 8.22 -3.72 -0.93
C ALA A 66 7.49 -3.34 -2.23
N GLN A 67 6.19 -3.04 -2.18
CA GLN A 67 5.37 -2.75 -3.37
C GLN A 67 5.17 -1.26 -3.62
N GLN A 68 5.66 -0.38 -2.72
CA GLN A 68 5.38 1.06 -2.71
C GLN A 68 5.60 1.80 -4.04
N LEU A 69 6.52 1.31 -4.88
CA LEU A 69 6.97 1.99 -6.10
C LEU A 69 5.82 2.29 -7.07
N MET A 70 4.90 1.34 -7.24
CA MET A 70 3.87 1.40 -8.28
C MET A 70 2.47 1.63 -7.71
N ILE A 71 2.31 1.58 -6.39
CA ILE A 71 1.04 1.82 -5.70
C ILE A 71 0.35 3.13 -6.10
N PRO A 72 1.04 4.28 -6.28
CA PRO A 72 0.37 5.52 -6.69
C PRO A 72 -0.45 5.40 -7.99
N PHE A 73 -0.06 4.50 -8.90
CA PHE A 73 -0.74 4.30 -10.19
C PHE A 73 -1.91 3.31 -10.12
N GLY A 74 -1.98 2.51 -9.06
CA GLY A 74 -3.11 1.61 -8.76
C GLY A 74 -4.17 2.27 -7.87
N TYR A 75 -3.88 3.42 -7.29
CA TYR A 75 -4.81 4.20 -6.47
C TYR A 75 -5.79 4.99 -7.34
N ARG A 76 -7.06 5.03 -6.92
CA ARG A 76 -8.18 5.60 -7.67
C ARG A 76 -8.91 6.74 -6.96
N GLY A 77 -8.51 7.09 -5.75
CA GLY A 77 -9.09 8.23 -5.05
C GLY A 77 -8.46 9.56 -5.48
N THR A 78 -8.95 10.66 -4.92
CA THR A 78 -8.55 12.03 -5.27
C THR A 78 -7.35 12.55 -4.47
N GLY A 79 -6.99 11.88 -3.38
CA GLY A 79 -5.90 12.29 -2.49
C GLY A 79 -5.94 11.49 -1.19
N SER A 80 -4.77 11.20 -0.63
CA SER A 80 -4.66 10.28 0.51
C SER A 80 -3.58 10.71 1.50
N HIS A 81 -3.70 10.20 2.73
CA HIS A 81 -2.80 10.49 3.84
C HIS A 81 -1.97 9.28 4.21
N VAL A 82 -0.69 9.31 3.85
CA VAL A 82 0.22 8.16 3.94
C VAL A 82 1.06 8.22 5.20
N LEU A 83 1.08 7.13 5.97
CA LEU A 83 1.97 6.99 7.11
C LEU A 83 3.43 6.87 6.65
N ILE A 84 4.25 7.88 6.93
CA ILE A 84 5.66 7.90 6.53
C ILE A 84 6.56 8.21 7.73
N SER A 85 7.67 7.47 7.82
CA SER A 85 8.66 7.61 8.89
C SER A 85 9.30 9.00 8.95
N ARG A 86 9.70 9.42 10.16
CA ARG A 86 10.35 10.73 10.42
C ARG A 86 11.82 10.81 10.00
N HIS A 87 12.39 9.76 9.43
CA HIS A 87 13.79 9.74 8.99
C HIS A 87 14.00 10.53 7.68
N GLY A 88 15.26 10.81 7.34
CA GLY A 88 15.65 11.55 6.13
C GLY A 88 15.08 10.93 4.85
N ASP A 89 15.18 9.60 4.70
CA ASP A 89 14.60 8.89 3.55
C ASP A 89 13.07 9.06 3.48
N GLY A 90 12.41 9.12 4.64
CA GLY A 90 10.99 9.39 4.73
C GLY A 90 10.62 10.81 4.29
N GLU A 91 11.51 11.78 4.42
CA GLU A 91 11.28 13.14 3.89
C GLU A 91 11.32 13.14 2.35
N ILE A 92 12.28 12.42 1.76
CA ILE A 92 12.35 12.25 0.31
C ILE A 92 11.07 11.60 -0.21
N ILE A 93 10.64 10.49 0.41
CA ILE A 93 9.39 9.80 0.02
C ILE A 93 8.18 10.72 0.17
N ALA A 94 8.08 11.48 1.27
CA ALA A 94 6.99 12.44 1.48
C ALA A 94 6.89 13.46 0.34
N ARG A 95 8.04 14.00 -0.11
CA ARG A 95 8.09 14.94 -1.24
C ARG A 95 7.81 14.30 -2.60
N ILE A 96 8.12 13.01 -2.76
CA ILE A 96 7.77 12.25 -3.97
C ILE A 96 6.26 12.07 -4.03
N ILE A 97 5.64 11.54 -2.97
CA ILE A 97 4.20 11.25 -2.97
C ILE A 97 3.34 12.52 -3.07
N ALA A 98 3.84 13.66 -2.58
CA ALA A 98 3.20 14.96 -2.78
C ALA A 98 3.03 15.33 -4.26
N ARG A 99 3.96 14.90 -5.13
CA ARG A 99 3.87 15.08 -6.59
C ARG A 99 2.86 14.13 -7.26
N PHE A 100 2.30 13.20 -6.50
CA PHE A 100 1.20 12.33 -6.90
C PHE A 100 -0.12 12.71 -6.19
N GLY A 101 -0.17 13.85 -5.48
CA GLY A 101 -1.38 14.33 -4.81
C GLY A 101 -1.65 13.70 -3.44
N HIS A 102 -0.61 13.18 -2.78
CA HIS A 102 -0.74 12.56 -1.45
C HIS A 102 -0.01 13.36 -0.37
N GLU A 103 -0.52 13.29 0.85
CA GLU A 103 0.05 13.97 2.01
C GLU A 103 0.68 12.97 2.98
N ALA A 104 1.71 13.39 3.71
CA ALA A 104 2.46 12.53 4.61
C ALA A 104 2.06 12.76 6.08
N VAL A 105 1.60 11.70 6.75
CA VAL A 105 1.44 11.68 8.21
C VAL A 105 2.71 11.12 8.84
N ARG A 106 3.40 11.94 9.63
CA ARG A 106 4.77 11.65 10.09
C ARG A 106 4.82 10.75 11.34
N GLY A 107 5.18 9.49 11.15
CA GLY A 107 5.48 8.54 12.24
C GLY A 107 5.81 7.13 11.77
N SER A 108 6.23 6.29 12.71
CA SER A 108 6.53 4.87 12.47
C SER A 108 6.26 4.04 13.73
N SER A 109 6.28 2.71 13.62
CA SER A 109 6.22 1.82 14.80
C SER A 109 7.33 2.09 15.82
N THR A 110 8.47 2.66 15.40
CA THR A 110 9.61 2.95 16.27
C THR A 110 9.65 4.37 16.79
N ARG A 111 9.02 5.34 16.10
CA ARG A 111 9.08 6.77 16.47
C ARG A 111 7.77 7.47 16.14
N GLY A 112 7.07 7.92 17.19
CA GLY A 112 5.84 8.71 17.05
C GLY A 112 4.62 7.96 16.51
N GLY A 113 4.63 6.62 16.54
CA GLY A 113 3.56 5.78 15.98
C GLY A 113 2.18 6.03 16.58
N ALA A 114 2.08 6.17 17.90
CA ALA A 114 0.79 6.44 18.57
C ALA A 114 0.20 7.81 18.18
N GLY A 115 1.04 8.83 18.01
CA GLY A 115 0.61 10.15 17.53
C GLY A 115 0.17 10.10 16.07
N ALA A 116 0.94 9.41 15.23
CA ALA A 116 0.60 9.26 13.81
C ALA A 116 -0.69 8.43 13.61
N LEU A 117 -0.90 7.36 14.39
CA LEU A 117 -2.15 6.60 14.36
C LEU A 117 -3.35 7.47 14.74
N ARG A 118 -3.24 8.30 15.79
CA ARG A 118 -4.28 9.26 16.17
C ARG A 118 -4.58 10.26 15.06
N ALA A 119 -3.54 10.78 14.39
CA ALA A 119 -3.70 11.67 13.26
C ALA A 119 -4.43 11.00 12.08
N LEU A 120 -4.07 9.76 11.74
CA LEU A 120 -4.76 8.97 10.71
C LEU A 120 -6.23 8.71 11.09
N ILE A 121 -6.51 8.40 12.35
CA ILE A 121 -7.90 8.21 12.81
C ILE A 121 -8.71 9.50 12.62
N LYS A 122 -8.15 10.65 12.98
CA LYS A 122 -8.81 11.95 12.79
C LYS A 122 -9.08 12.22 11.30
N LEU A 123 -8.09 11.98 10.44
CA LEU A 123 -8.21 12.16 8.99
C LEU A 123 -9.25 11.22 8.38
N GLY A 124 -9.21 9.94 8.72
CA GLY A 124 -10.19 8.95 8.25
C GLY A 124 -11.63 9.31 8.64
N ARG A 125 -11.84 9.76 9.88
CA ARG A 125 -13.16 10.24 10.34
C ARG A 125 -13.62 11.53 9.66
N SER A 126 -12.69 12.35 9.18
CA SER A 126 -13.00 13.59 8.44
C SER A 126 -13.30 13.38 6.96
N GLY A 127 -13.46 12.13 6.51
CA GLY A 127 -13.72 11.81 5.11
C GLY A 127 -12.46 11.93 4.25
N ARG A 128 -11.37 11.28 4.67
CA ARG A 128 -10.14 11.21 3.89
C ARG A 128 -9.62 9.79 3.81
N ASP A 129 -9.07 9.43 2.66
CA ASP A 129 -8.38 8.16 2.52
C ASP A 129 -7.08 8.17 3.31
N VAL A 130 -6.82 7.07 4.00
CA VAL A 130 -5.59 6.88 4.78
C VAL A 130 -4.85 5.66 4.27
N VAL A 131 -3.53 5.74 4.28
CA VAL A 131 -2.68 4.73 3.64
C VAL A 131 -1.63 4.26 4.63
N VAL A 132 -1.55 2.94 4.80
CA VAL A 132 -0.61 2.32 5.71
C VAL A 132 0.10 1.14 5.07
N THR A 133 1.34 0.95 5.49
CA THR A 133 2.12 -0.25 5.20
C THR A 133 2.15 -1.13 6.45
N PRO A 134 1.33 -2.20 6.53
CA PRO A 134 1.06 -2.87 7.79
C PRO A 134 2.23 -3.71 8.32
N ASP A 135 3.20 -4.07 7.48
CA ASP A 135 4.46 -4.74 7.87
C ASP A 135 5.47 -3.78 8.53
N GLY A 136 5.50 -2.53 8.06
CA GLY A 136 6.45 -1.52 8.50
C GLY A 136 7.90 -1.82 8.08
N PRO A 137 8.81 -0.84 8.23
CA PRO A 137 10.16 -0.93 7.63
C PRO A 137 11.09 -1.96 8.28
N LYS A 138 10.81 -2.37 9.54
CA LYS A 138 11.64 -3.31 10.32
C LYS A 138 10.98 -4.66 10.61
N GLY A 139 9.71 -4.83 10.24
CA GLY A 139 8.97 -6.05 10.57
C GLY A 139 9.33 -7.20 9.62
N PRO A 140 9.03 -8.45 9.99
CA PRO A 140 9.13 -9.55 9.04
C PRO A 140 8.24 -9.24 7.83
N ARG A 141 8.80 -9.47 6.63
CA ARG A 141 8.13 -9.16 5.37
C ARG A 141 6.78 -9.85 5.33
N HIS A 142 5.75 -9.11 4.92
CA HIS A 142 4.37 -9.60 4.75
C HIS A 142 3.66 -10.06 6.04
N VAL A 143 4.06 -9.53 7.20
CA VAL A 143 3.35 -9.76 8.47
C VAL A 143 2.66 -8.47 8.90
N ALA A 144 1.33 -8.44 8.83
CA ALA A 144 0.55 -7.28 9.20
C ALA A 144 0.54 -7.04 10.72
N LYS A 145 0.78 -5.79 11.12
CA LYS A 145 0.69 -5.34 12.52
C LYS A 145 -0.72 -4.88 12.88
N LEU A 146 -1.08 -4.98 14.16
CA LEU A 146 -2.41 -4.60 14.67
C LEU A 146 -2.81 -3.15 14.41
N GLY A 147 -1.87 -2.25 14.13
CA GLY A 147 -2.14 -0.83 13.89
C GLY A 147 -3.19 -0.58 12.79
N VAL A 148 -3.18 -1.37 11.70
CA VAL A 148 -4.19 -1.25 10.63
C VAL A 148 -5.58 -1.67 11.10
N ILE A 149 -5.66 -2.70 11.96
CA ILE A 149 -6.92 -3.18 12.53
C ILE A 149 -7.48 -2.17 13.51
N HIS A 150 -6.64 -1.58 14.36
CA HIS A 150 -7.05 -0.51 15.26
C HIS A 150 -7.54 0.71 14.49
N LEU A 151 -6.86 1.10 13.41
CA LEU A 151 -7.28 2.19 12.53
C LEU A 151 -8.67 1.91 11.93
N ALA A 152 -8.89 0.71 11.39
CA ALA A 152 -10.19 0.31 10.84
C ALA A 152 -11.30 0.32 11.90
N LYS A 153 -11.04 -0.25 13.08
CA LYS A 153 -12.01 -0.27 14.18
C LYS A 153 -12.37 1.14 14.64
N ALA A 154 -11.41 2.05 14.76
CA ALA A 154 -11.67 3.41 15.25
C ALA A 154 -12.32 4.33 14.21
N THR A 155 -12.07 4.09 12.92
CA THR A 155 -12.60 4.93 11.83
C THR A 155 -13.88 4.38 11.20
N GLY A 156 -14.13 3.07 11.30
CA GLY A 156 -15.21 2.39 10.60
C GLY A 156 -14.96 2.21 9.09
N LEU A 157 -13.78 2.61 8.60
CA LEU A 157 -13.44 2.51 7.18
C LEU A 157 -13.05 1.07 6.81
N PRO A 158 -13.42 0.59 5.62
CA PRO A 158 -12.97 -0.70 5.12
C PRO A 158 -11.46 -0.68 4.82
N ILE A 159 -10.79 -1.79 5.10
CA ILE A 159 -9.40 -2.01 4.68
C ILE A 159 -9.40 -2.57 3.25
N VAL A 160 -8.71 -1.89 2.35
CA VAL A 160 -8.52 -2.28 0.95
C VAL A 160 -7.03 -2.61 0.76
N PRO A 161 -6.63 -3.89 0.83
CA PRO A 161 -5.33 -4.31 0.34
C PRO A 161 -5.17 -3.97 -1.14
N LEU A 162 -4.03 -3.38 -1.48
CA LEU A 162 -3.59 -3.16 -2.85
C LEU A 162 -2.20 -3.78 -3.00
N ALA A 163 -2.07 -4.67 -3.96
CA ALA A 163 -0.81 -5.33 -4.31
C ALA A 163 -0.46 -5.04 -5.75
N PHE A 164 0.83 -4.98 -6.04
CA PHE A 164 1.36 -4.88 -7.38
C PHE A 164 2.32 -6.03 -7.66
N ALA A 165 2.10 -6.72 -8.77
CA ALA A 165 2.96 -7.80 -9.24
C ALA A 165 3.37 -7.55 -10.70
N CYS A 166 4.52 -8.07 -11.11
CA CYS A 166 4.96 -8.06 -12.50
C CYS A 166 5.22 -9.48 -12.96
N SER A 167 4.72 -9.81 -14.15
CA SER A 167 5.05 -11.08 -14.80
C SER A 167 6.48 -11.01 -15.34
N LYS A 168 7.30 -12.04 -15.08
CA LYS A 168 8.57 -12.23 -15.80
C LYS A 168 8.24 -12.83 -17.16
N LYS A 169 8.75 -12.24 -18.25
CA LYS A 169 8.67 -12.88 -19.56
C LYS A 169 9.53 -14.15 -19.58
N ASN A 170 8.94 -15.28 -19.97
CA ASN A 170 9.68 -16.48 -20.37
C ASN A 170 10.55 -16.14 -21.58
N SER A 171 11.87 -16.14 -21.40
CA SER A 171 12.83 -16.06 -22.51
C SER A 171 13.00 -17.46 -23.12
N LEU A 172 12.15 -17.84 -24.08
CA LEU A 172 12.43 -18.98 -24.95
C LEU A 172 12.21 -18.58 -26.43
N ARG A 173 13.33 -18.66 -27.17
CA ARG A 173 13.59 -18.73 -28.62
C ARG A 173 12.48 -18.31 -29.61
N ALA A 174 12.81 -17.34 -30.48
CA ALA A 174 13.20 -17.59 -31.88
C ALA A 174 13.10 -16.28 -32.69
N GLY A 175 14.21 -15.88 -33.31
CA GLY A 175 14.24 -15.11 -34.56
C GLY A 175 13.81 -13.64 -34.52
N ILE A 176 14.50 -12.86 -35.36
CA ILE A 176 14.21 -11.51 -35.86
C ILE A 176 14.31 -10.30 -34.91
N ALA A 177 15.09 -9.35 -35.43
CA ALA A 177 15.56 -8.14 -34.81
C ALA A 177 14.44 -7.12 -34.54
N THR A 178 14.40 -6.62 -33.31
CA THR A 178 14.05 -5.21 -33.08
C THR A 178 14.75 -4.75 -31.81
N TRP A 179 15.65 -3.79 -31.98
CA TRP A 179 16.43 -3.15 -30.93
C TRP A 179 15.56 -2.11 -30.18
N SER A 180 14.54 -2.60 -29.48
CA SER A 180 13.70 -1.79 -28.58
C SER A 180 13.11 -2.68 -27.47
N ARG A 181 13.99 -3.33 -26.70
CA ARG A 181 13.60 -4.12 -25.53
C ARG A 181 13.67 -3.29 -24.25
N THR A 182 12.61 -2.53 -23.97
CA THR A 182 12.28 -2.15 -22.57
C THR A 182 11.74 -3.40 -21.85
N PRO A 183 12.36 -3.84 -20.74
CA PRO A 183 12.17 -5.18 -20.18
C PRO A 183 10.94 -5.38 -19.28
N PHE A 184 9.97 -4.47 -19.27
CA PHE A 184 8.87 -4.45 -18.29
C PHE A 184 7.53 -4.25 -19.01
N ARG A 185 6.77 -5.31 -19.28
CA ARG A 185 5.57 -5.18 -20.14
C ARG A 185 4.23 -5.53 -19.50
N GLU A 186 4.16 -6.30 -18.42
CA GLU A 186 2.87 -6.69 -17.81
C GLU A 186 2.93 -6.58 -16.29
N GLY A 187 2.27 -5.56 -15.76
CA GLY A 187 1.97 -5.41 -14.33
C GLY A 187 0.52 -5.78 -14.03
N CYS A 188 0.25 -6.32 -12.84
CA CYS A 188 -1.11 -6.51 -12.36
C CYS A 188 -1.25 -5.83 -11.00
N PHE A 189 -2.25 -4.97 -10.87
CA PHE A 189 -2.71 -4.53 -9.57
C PHE A 189 -3.86 -5.42 -9.12
N SER A 190 -3.76 -5.95 -7.91
CA SER A 190 -4.85 -6.70 -7.29
C SER A 190 -5.31 -5.96 -6.05
N THR A 191 -6.63 -5.76 -5.96
CA THR A 191 -7.28 -5.33 -4.73
C THR A 191 -8.25 -6.39 -4.24
N ALA A 192 -8.41 -6.46 -2.93
CA ALA A 192 -9.45 -7.26 -2.30
C ALA A 192 -10.07 -6.42 -1.20
N ILE A 193 -11.36 -6.57 -0.91
CA ILE A 193 -11.97 -5.94 0.27
C ILE A 193 -12.52 -7.06 1.14
N ARG A 194 -12.01 -7.16 2.38
CA ARG A 194 -12.68 -7.97 3.40
C ARG A 194 -13.63 -7.07 4.16
N SER A 195 -14.87 -6.99 3.68
CA SER A 195 -15.96 -6.32 4.40
C SER A 195 -16.27 -7.12 5.67
N GLY A 196 -15.82 -6.62 6.82
CA GLY A 196 -16.30 -7.10 8.11
C GLY A 196 -17.63 -6.43 8.44
N SER A 197 -18.76 -7.03 8.05
CA SER A 197 -20.09 -6.96 8.71
C SER A 197 -21.21 -7.66 7.92
N ARG A 198 -21.26 -8.99 8.00
CA ARG A 198 -22.46 -9.81 8.30
C ARG A 198 -21.98 -11.25 8.33
N ALA A 199 -22.00 -11.88 9.51
CA ALA A 199 -21.91 -13.32 9.60
C ALA A 199 -23.05 -13.89 8.75
N LYS A 200 -22.73 -14.59 7.66
CA LYS A 200 -23.72 -15.48 7.03
C LYS A 200 -24.05 -16.53 8.08
N PRO A 201 -25.33 -16.86 8.34
CA PRO A 201 -25.65 -17.98 9.19
C PRO A 201 -24.98 -19.21 8.57
N MET A 202 -24.14 -19.85 9.37
CA MET A 202 -23.51 -21.12 9.03
C MET A 202 -24.64 -22.13 8.87
N MET A 203 -24.99 -22.44 7.62
CA MET A 203 -25.96 -23.50 7.35
C MET A 203 -25.41 -24.82 7.90
N PRO A 204 -26.19 -25.58 8.69
CA PRO A 204 -25.76 -26.89 9.15
C PRO A 204 -25.58 -27.80 7.94
N ARG A 205 -24.34 -28.22 7.70
CA ARG A 205 -24.02 -29.22 6.68
C ARG A 205 -24.77 -30.50 7.06
N LEU A 206 -25.58 -30.98 6.12
CA LEU A 206 -26.50 -32.10 6.27
C LEU A 206 -25.89 -33.29 7.01
N ARG A 207 -26.62 -33.76 8.03
CA ARG A 207 -26.68 -35.18 8.42
C ARG A 207 -27.02 -36.01 7.17
N ARG A 208 -26.03 -36.74 6.65
CA ARG A 208 -26.24 -37.98 5.92
C ARG A 208 -25.11 -38.92 6.31
N HIS A 209 -25.28 -39.65 7.42
CA HIS A 209 -24.63 -40.92 7.76
C HIS A 209 -25.15 -41.38 9.13
N ALA A 210 -26.44 -41.73 9.20
CA ALA A 210 -27.04 -42.52 10.28
C ALA A 210 -28.52 -42.74 9.93
N LEU A 211 -28.80 -43.62 8.97
CA LEU A 211 -30.12 -44.25 8.75
C LEU A 211 -29.96 -45.26 7.59
N ASN A 212 -29.13 -46.29 7.78
CA ASN A 212 -29.28 -47.56 7.04
C ASN A 212 -28.48 -48.73 7.63
N LEU A 213 -28.55 -48.93 8.95
CA LEU A 213 -27.97 -50.11 9.62
C LEU A 213 -28.83 -50.63 10.80
N LYS A 214 -30.13 -50.35 10.79
CA LYS A 214 -31.09 -50.89 11.79
C LYS A 214 -32.35 -51.48 11.12
N ARG A 215 -32.15 -52.28 10.08
CA ARG A 215 -33.21 -53.09 9.45
C ARG A 215 -32.80 -54.51 9.07
N SER A 216 -31.79 -55.05 9.74
CA SER A 216 -31.36 -56.44 9.61
C SER A 216 -31.11 -57.04 11.01
N SER A 217 -32.15 -57.15 11.83
CA SER A 217 -32.17 -58.04 13.02
C SER A 217 -33.57 -58.27 13.62
N ILE A 218 -34.66 -58.21 12.85
CA ILE A 218 -35.96 -58.76 13.26
C ILE A 218 -36.64 -59.26 11.98
N GLY A 219 -36.78 -60.58 11.90
CA GLY A 219 -37.21 -61.36 10.74
C GLY A 219 -36.45 -62.66 10.72
#